data_AF-A0A0N5CVY8-F1
#
_entry.id   AF-A0A0N5CVY8-F1
#
_cell.length_a   1.000
_cell.length_b   1.000
_cell.length_c   1.000
_cell.angle_alpha   90.00
_cell.angle_beta   90.00
_cell.angle_gamma   90.00
#
_symmetry.space_group_name_H-M   'P 1'
#
loop_
_entity.id
_entity.type
_entity.pdbx_description
1 polymer ?
#
loop_
_entity_poly.entity_id
_entity_poly.type
_entity_poly.pdbx_seq_one_letter_code
_entity_poly.pdbx_strand_id
1 'polypeptide(L)'
;MCNEYLEESMDEEQLQKLISSLCILSKDGSIPLIEIIPSTVHTFTVLVSAAPCEKLAHHLHQRWLSEANFTKIAARIILHHQHMHETDLGLFSCCLGHVLSDFQFRQQIRQENRLVFRNSVRVMFDFYPVYKQIDATVSECLVEPIFTSLRELINDDPDEKDIEAAAELIIDYGNVLMKIEPDKCNNFITALRAHLCDSHLSSITRRLILQALDFWTYKWNDENFPFCIKQFNETSAQIRKNPKETSQVPSQSITDKNDHHAV
;
A
#
# COMPACT_ATOMS: atom_id res chain seq x y z
N MET A 1 -11.15 -51.72 -3.11
CA MET A 1 -9.89 -51.13 -2.62
C MET A 1 -9.58 -49.96 -3.55
N CYS A 2 -10.11 -48.79 -3.22
CA CYS A 2 -9.83 -47.56 -3.95
C CYS A 2 -8.58 -46.97 -3.33
N ASN A 3 -7.52 -46.84 -4.12
CA ASN A 3 -6.31 -46.15 -3.72
C ASN A 3 -6.66 -44.71 -3.37
N GLU A 4 -6.47 -44.37 -2.10
CA GLU A 4 -6.29 -43.00 -1.64
C GLU A 4 -5.09 -42.42 -2.38
N TYR A 5 -5.35 -41.57 -3.39
CA TYR A 5 -4.36 -40.60 -3.81
C TYR A 5 -4.25 -39.58 -2.68
N LEU A 6 -3.28 -39.81 -1.80
CA LEU A 6 -2.69 -38.75 -0.99
C LEU A 6 -2.14 -37.71 -1.99
N GLU A 7 -2.93 -36.66 -2.24
CA GLU A 7 -2.37 -35.39 -2.71
C GLU A 7 -1.32 -34.99 -1.68
N GLU A 8 -0.04 -35.07 -2.06
CA GLU A 8 1.05 -34.50 -1.28
C GLU A 8 0.85 -32.98 -1.25
N SER A 9 0.05 -32.52 -0.30
CA SER A 9 -0.09 -31.09 -0.01
C SER A 9 1.28 -30.55 0.38
N MET A 10 1.66 -29.39 -0.16
CA MET A 10 2.94 -28.76 0.14
C MET A 10 3.13 -28.62 1.66
N ASP A 11 4.30 -29.06 2.14
CA ASP A 11 4.64 -29.00 3.56
C ASP A 11 4.81 -27.54 4.03
N GLU A 12 4.56 -27.31 5.33
CA GLU A 12 4.50 -25.97 5.95
C GLU A 12 5.81 -25.19 5.78
N GLU A 13 6.96 -25.88 5.88
CA GLU A 13 8.27 -25.26 5.68
C GLU A 13 8.49 -24.83 4.22
N GLN A 14 7.96 -25.59 3.26
CA GLN A 14 8.06 -25.27 1.83
C GLN A 14 7.19 -24.06 1.47
N LEU A 15 5.97 -24.01 1.98
CA LEU A 15 5.06 -22.87 1.80
C LEU A 15 5.68 -21.58 2.36
N GLN A 16 6.23 -21.65 3.57
CA GLN A 16 6.87 -20.51 4.22
C GLN A 16 8.11 -20.02 3.46
N LYS A 17 8.92 -20.94 2.90
CA LYS A 17 10.07 -20.60 2.06
C LYS A 17 9.63 -19.90 0.77
N LEU A 18 8.61 -20.43 0.09
CA LEU A 18 8.11 -19.87 -1.16
C LEU A 18 7.58 -18.44 -0.99
N ILE A 19 6.81 -18.22 0.07
CA ILE A 19 6.32 -16.89 0.43
C ILE A 19 7.46 -15.94 0.79
N SER A 20 8.48 -16.42 1.51
CA SER A 20 9.68 -15.61 1.81
C SER A 20 10.44 -15.22 0.55
N SER A 21 10.55 -16.11 -0.45
CA SER A 21 11.16 -15.81 -1.74
C SER A 21 10.39 -14.73 -2.51
N LEU A 22 9.05 -14.76 -2.46
CA LEU A 22 8.22 -13.69 -3.05
C LEU A 22 8.46 -12.33 -2.38
N CYS A 23 8.67 -12.29 -1.06
CA CYS A 23 9.03 -11.06 -0.36
C CYS A 23 10.38 -10.47 -0.84
N ILE A 24 11.38 -11.32 -1.08
CA ILE A 24 12.69 -10.87 -1.58
C ILE A 24 12.54 -10.25 -2.97
N LEU A 25 11.81 -10.92 -3.86
CA LEU A 25 11.53 -10.42 -5.20
C LEU A 25 10.75 -9.10 -5.19
N SER A 26 9.92 -8.87 -4.16
CA SER A 26 9.21 -7.60 -3.95
C SER A 26 10.13 -6.43 -3.59
N LYS A 27 11.23 -6.69 -2.87
CA LYS A 27 12.08 -5.66 -2.27
C LYS A 27 13.07 -5.04 -3.26
N ASP A 28 13.47 -5.80 -4.28
CA ASP A 28 14.45 -5.35 -5.27
C ASP A 28 13.88 -4.38 -6.33
N GLY A 29 12.63 -3.93 -6.18
CA GLY A 29 12.01 -2.95 -7.09
C GLY A 29 11.94 -3.37 -8.57
N SER A 30 12.30 -4.62 -8.87
CA SER A 30 12.55 -5.14 -10.21
C SER A 30 11.34 -5.81 -10.84
N ILE A 31 10.16 -5.67 -10.23
CA ILE A 31 8.90 -6.08 -10.85
C ILE A 31 8.15 -4.79 -11.21
N PRO A 32 8.22 -4.32 -12.47
CA PRO A 32 7.27 -3.34 -12.96
C PRO A 32 5.87 -3.85 -12.62
N LEU A 33 5.06 -3.01 -11.96
CA LEU A 33 3.70 -3.36 -11.54
C LEU A 33 2.80 -3.81 -12.70
N ILE A 34 3.25 -3.68 -13.95
CA ILE A 34 2.55 -3.97 -15.22
C ILE A 34 3.07 -5.21 -15.96
N GLU A 35 4.25 -5.75 -15.62
CA GLU A 35 4.75 -6.99 -16.23
C GLU A 35 4.96 -8.04 -15.16
N ILE A 36 4.03 -9.00 -15.08
CA ILE A 36 4.28 -10.21 -14.31
C ILE A 36 5.38 -10.95 -15.05
N ILE A 37 6.59 -10.92 -14.50
CA ILE A 37 7.70 -11.71 -15.02
C ILE A 37 7.22 -13.18 -15.01
N PRO A 38 7.44 -13.96 -16.09
CA PRO A 38 6.97 -15.35 -16.17
C PRO A 38 7.34 -16.21 -14.96
N SER A 39 8.45 -15.91 -14.28
CA SER A 39 8.88 -16.57 -13.04
C SER A 39 7.95 -16.28 -11.85
N THR A 40 7.37 -15.08 -11.74
CA THR A 40 6.42 -14.72 -10.67
C THR A 40 5.07 -15.41 -10.90
N VAL A 41 4.61 -15.51 -12.15
CA VAL A 41 3.40 -16.28 -12.52
C VAL A 41 3.58 -17.74 -12.15
N HIS A 42 4.74 -18.34 -12.47
CA HIS A 42 5.01 -19.73 -12.15
C HIS A 42 5.00 -19.97 -10.63
N THR A 43 5.66 -19.11 -9.85
CA THR A 43 5.65 -19.19 -8.39
C THR A 43 4.24 -19.05 -7.81
N PHE A 44 3.42 -18.14 -8.32
CA PHE A 44 2.01 -18.03 -7.90
C PHE A 44 1.21 -19.28 -8.25
N THR A 45 1.41 -19.83 -9.44
CA THR A 45 0.72 -21.04 -9.89
C THR A 45 1.05 -22.24 -9.01
N VAL A 46 2.33 -22.44 -8.67
CA VAL A 46 2.77 -23.49 -7.74
C VAL A 46 2.14 -23.28 -6.35
N LEU A 47 2.17 -22.06 -5.85
CA LEU A 47 1.68 -21.71 -4.52
C LEU A 47 0.15 -21.90 -4.39
N VAL A 48 -0.59 -21.49 -5.41
CA VAL A 48 -2.06 -21.63 -5.49
C VAL A 48 -2.48 -23.08 -5.65
N SER A 49 -1.74 -23.86 -6.44
CA SER A 49 -2.15 -25.25 -6.76
C SER A 49 -1.76 -26.25 -5.66
N ALA A 50 -0.88 -25.88 -4.72
CA ALA A 50 -0.23 -26.86 -3.82
C ALA A 50 -0.64 -26.74 -2.34
N ALA A 51 -1.39 -25.70 -1.95
CA ALA A 51 -1.75 -25.45 -0.55
C ALA A 51 -3.27 -25.25 -0.36
N PRO A 52 -3.88 -25.82 0.71
CA PRO A 52 -5.26 -25.52 1.07
C PRO A 52 -5.47 -24.01 1.30
N CYS A 53 -6.61 -23.49 0.85
CA CYS A 53 -6.97 -22.07 0.93
C CYS A 53 -6.77 -21.46 2.32
N GLU A 54 -7.19 -22.16 3.39
CA GLU A 54 -7.08 -21.68 4.77
C GLU A 54 -5.62 -21.50 5.21
N LYS A 55 -4.77 -22.51 4.91
CA LYS A 55 -3.34 -22.44 5.25
C LYS A 55 -2.67 -21.32 4.48
N LEU A 56 -2.94 -21.23 3.18
CA LEU A 56 -2.39 -20.18 2.35
C LEU A 56 -2.82 -18.79 2.84
N ALA A 57 -4.11 -18.60 3.12
CA ALA A 57 -4.62 -17.34 3.68
C ALA A 57 -3.93 -16.96 4.99
N HIS A 58 -3.69 -17.94 5.88
CA HIS A 58 -2.99 -17.71 7.14
C HIS A 58 -1.56 -17.21 6.94
N HIS A 59 -0.79 -17.85 6.05
CA HIS A 59 0.58 -17.39 5.78
C HIS A 59 0.63 -16.04 5.06
N LEU A 60 -0.32 -15.78 4.15
CA LEU A 60 -0.45 -14.46 3.54
C LEU A 60 -0.76 -13.40 4.62
N HIS A 61 -1.67 -13.72 5.56
CA HIS A 61 -2.06 -12.84 6.67
C HIS A 61 -0.89 -12.42 7.54
N GLN A 62 -0.14 -13.40 8.04
CA GLN A 62 1.06 -13.14 8.83
C GLN A 62 2.06 -12.23 8.10
N ARG A 63 2.18 -12.39 6.78
CA ARG A 63 3.15 -11.66 5.97
C ARG A 63 2.72 -10.26 5.64
N TRP A 64 1.48 -10.04 5.23
CA TRP A 64 1.03 -8.67 4.94
C TRP A 64 1.01 -7.83 6.21
N LEU A 65 0.75 -8.41 7.39
CA LEU A 65 0.85 -7.70 8.67
C LEU A 65 2.28 -7.31 9.03
N SER A 66 3.26 -8.12 8.61
CA SER A 66 4.68 -7.90 8.92
C SER A 66 5.41 -7.02 7.90
N GLU A 67 4.99 -7.04 6.62
CA GLU A 67 5.69 -6.41 5.51
C GLU A 67 4.76 -5.53 4.66
N ALA A 68 4.93 -4.21 4.75
CA ALA A 68 4.07 -3.24 4.07
C ALA A 68 3.97 -3.43 2.54
N ASN A 69 5.05 -3.89 1.89
CA ASN A 69 5.08 -4.08 0.44
C ASN A 69 4.40 -5.39 -0.01
N PHE A 70 4.17 -6.33 0.92
CA PHE A 70 3.64 -7.65 0.60
C PHE A 70 2.12 -7.65 0.36
N THR A 71 1.40 -6.64 0.87
CA THR A 71 -0.05 -6.48 0.70
C THR A 71 -0.47 -6.53 -0.79
N LYS A 72 0.28 -5.84 -1.67
CA LYS A 72 0.08 -5.85 -3.13
C LYS A 72 0.32 -7.23 -3.76
N ILE A 73 1.26 -8.01 -3.21
CA ILE A 73 1.54 -9.38 -3.66
C ILE A 73 0.40 -10.30 -3.24
N ALA A 74 -0.03 -10.22 -1.99
CA ALA A 74 -1.16 -11.01 -1.49
C ALA A 74 -2.42 -10.77 -2.33
N ALA A 75 -2.72 -9.51 -2.66
CA ALA A 75 -3.84 -9.15 -3.54
C ALA A 75 -3.75 -9.84 -4.91
N ARG A 76 -2.55 -9.89 -5.50
CA ARG A 76 -2.30 -10.57 -6.78
C ARG A 76 -2.43 -12.08 -6.69
N ILE A 77 -1.98 -12.70 -5.60
CA ILE A 77 -2.14 -14.13 -5.37
C ILE A 77 -3.63 -14.50 -5.33
N ILE A 78 -4.45 -13.71 -4.62
CA ILE A 78 -5.91 -13.91 -4.58
C ILE A 78 -6.51 -13.82 -5.98
N LEU A 79 -6.14 -12.77 -6.75
CA LEU A 79 -6.65 -12.60 -8.11
C LEU A 79 -6.20 -13.74 -9.05
N HIS A 80 -4.94 -14.18 -8.94
CA HIS A 80 -4.40 -15.29 -9.73
C HIS A 80 -5.11 -16.61 -9.39
N HIS A 81 -5.35 -16.87 -8.10
CA HIS A 81 -6.12 -18.02 -7.65
C HIS A 81 -7.51 -18.02 -8.28
N GLN A 82 -8.21 -16.89 -8.25
CA GLN A 82 -9.55 -16.78 -8.82
C GLN A 82 -9.57 -17.03 -10.34
N HIS A 83 -8.56 -16.56 -11.08
CA HIS A 83 -8.47 -16.84 -12.52
C HIS A 83 -8.16 -18.32 -12.83
N MET A 84 -7.44 -19.02 -11.94
CA MET A 84 -7.16 -20.46 -12.10
C MET A 84 -8.34 -21.33 -11.68
N HIS A 85 -9.12 -20.88 -10.69
CA HIS A 85 -10.22 -21.61 -10.08
C HIS A 85 -11.46 -20.72 -9.98
N GLU A 86 -12.10 -20.39 -11.12
CA GLU A 86 -13.19 -19.39 -11.21
C GLU A 86 -14.36 -19.62 -10.25
N THR A 87 -14.62 -20.87 -9.85
CA THR A 87 -15.70 -21.21 -8.91
C THR A 87 -15.25 -21.34 -7.45
N ASP A 88 -13.95 -21.35 -7.18
CA ASP A 88 -13.39 -21.53 -5.84
C ASP A 88 -13.10 -20.19 -5.17
N LEU A 89 -14.05 -19.75 -4.34
CA LEU A 89 -13.94 -18.55 -3.52
C LEU A 89 -13.28 -18.81 -2.16
N GLY A 90 -12.66 -19.96 -1.94
CA GLY A 90 -12.09 -20.37 -0.65
C GLY A 90 -11.02 -19.40 -0.15
N LEU A 91 -9.97 -19.17 -0.96
CA LEU A 91 -8.86 -18.28 -0.59
C LEU A 91 -9.36 -16.83 -0.42
N PHE A 92 -10.20 -16.39 -1.36
CA PHE A 92 -10.86 -15.08 -1.31
C PHE A 92 -11.61 -14.87 0.02
N SER A 93 -12.46 -15.83 0.40
CA SER A 93 -13.28 -15.74 1.61
C SER A 93 -12.43 -15.79 2.89
N CYS A 94 -11.41 -16.64 2.93
CA CYS A 94 -10.50 -16.74 4.08
C CYS A 94 -9.72 -15.43 4.28
N CYS A 95 -9.16 -14.88 3.20
CA CYS A 95 -8.45 -13.60 3.26
C CYS A 95 -9.38 -12.45 3.68
N LEU A 96 -10.63 -12.43 3.22
CA LEU A 96 -11.61 -11.43 3.66
C LEU A 96 -11.89 -11.53 5.16
N GLY A 97 -12.08 -12.75 5.67
CA GLY A 97 -12.29 -13.01 7.08
C GLY A 97 -11.16 -12.45 7.95
N HIS A 98 -9.91 -12.63 7.53
CA HIS A 98 -8.76 -12.04 8.20
C HIS A 98 -8.79 -10.50 8.19
N VAL A 99 -9.05 -9.88 7.03
CA VAL A 99 -9.11 -8.42 6.91
C VAL A 99 -10.21 -7.81 7.79
N LEU A 100 -11.41 -8.41 7.79
CA LEU A 100 -12.52 -7.94 8.62
C LEU A 100 -12.28 -8.16 10.11
N SER A 101 -11.62 -9.26 10.48
CA SER A 101 -11.18 -9.51 11.86
C SER A 101 -10.17 -8.46 12.30
N ASP A 102 -9.15 -8.18 11.50
CA ASP A 102 -8.15 -7.14 11.80
C ASP A 102 -8.82 -5.76 11.99
N PHE A 103 -9.82 -5.44 11.15
CA PHE A 103 -10.60 -4.21 11.30
C PHE A 103 -11.43 -4.19 12.59
N GLN A 104 -12.04 -5.31 12.97
CA GLN A 104 -12.81 -5.42 14.22
C GLN A 104 -11.92 -5.16 15.44
N PHE A 105 -10.69 -5.68 15.44
CA PHE A 105 -9.72 -5.54 16.54
C PHE A 105 -8.72 -4.38 16.35
N ARG A 106 -8.94 -3.50 15.37
CA ARG A 106 -7.97 -2.47 14.94
C ARG A 106 -7.41 -1.59 16.06
N GLN A 107 -8.24 -1.23 17.04
CA GLN A 107 -7.82 -0.37 18.16
C GLN A 107 -6.84 -1.09 19.09
N GLN A 108 -7.08 -2.38 19.35
CA GLN A 108 -6.15 -3.22 20.08
C GLN A 108 -4.85 -3.39 19.29
N ILE A 109 -4.94 -3.71 18.00
CA ILE A 109 -3.77 -3.85 17.12
C ILE A 109 -2.93 -2.57 17.11
N ARG A 110 -3.56 -1.39 17.03
CA ARG A 110 -2.87 -0.09 17.03
C ARG A 110 -2.11 0.16 18.33
N GLN A 111 -2.71 -0.20 19.47
CA GLN A 111 -2.09 -0.05 20.78
C GLN A 111 -0.90 -1.01 20.97
N GLU A 112 -1.03 -2.25 20.50
CA GLU A 112 0.02 -3.26 20.62
C GLU A 112 1.17 -3.02 19.64
N ASN A 113 0.85 -2.72 18.38
CA ASN A 113 1.82 -2.53 17.32
C ASN A 113 1.29 -1.65 16.18
N ARG A 114 1.71 -0.38 16.16
CA ARG A 114 1.33 0.59 15.13
C ARG A 114 1.76 0.19 13.71
N LEU A 115 2.86 -0.55 13.53
CA LEU A 115 3.26 -1.05 12.22
C LEU A 115 2.23 -2.06 11.68
N VAL A 116 1.81 -3.00 12.52
CA VAL A 116 0.80 -4.01 12.17
C VAL A 116 -0.53 -3.33 11.84
N PHE A 117 -0.92 -2.33 12.62
CA PHE A 117 -2.11 -1.51 12.32
C PHE A 117 -2.01 -0.84 10.95
N ARG A 118 -0.92 -0.11 10.65
CA ARG A 118 -0.76 0.53 9.34
C ARG A 118 -0.83 -0.48 8.19
N ASN A 119 -0.26 -1.67 8.38
CA ASN A 119 -0.28 -2.72 7.37
C ASN A 119 -1.67 -3.36 7.21
N SER A 120 -2.44 -3.50 8.29
CA SER A 120 -3.84 -3.92 8.22
C SER A 120 -4.73 -2.86 7.56
N VAL A 121 -4.37 -1.57 7.65
CA VAL A 121 -5.01 -0.54 6.82
C VAL A 121 -4.65 -0.70 5.35
N ARG A 122 -3.35 -0.81 5.02
CA ARG A 122 -2.88 -0.95 3.63
C ARG A 122 -3.53 -2.09 2.87
N VAL A 123 -3.66 -3.26 3.51
CA VAL A 123 -4.24 -4.44 2.85
C VAL A 123 -5.68 -4.20 2.38
N MET A 124 -6.48 -3.42 3.11
CA MET A 124 -7.86 -3.10 2.69
C MET A 124 -7.88 -2.34 1.35
N PHE A 125 -6.92 -1.43 1.15
CA PHE A 125 -6.80 -0.65 -0.07
C PHE A 125 -6.31 -1.50 -1.24
N ASP A 126 -5.31 -2.36 -1.01
CA ASP A 126 -4.79 -3.25 -2.05
C ASP A 126 -5.80 -4.34 -2.44
N PHE A 127 -6.64 -4.78 -1.49
CA PHE A 127 -7.65 -5.82 -1.72
C PHE A 127 -8.91 -5.27 -2.38
N TYR A 128 -9.37 -4.07 -2.02
CA TYR A 128 -10.60 -3.49 -2.59
C TYR A 128 -10.72 -3.60 -4.12
N PRO A 129 -9.73 -3.20 -4.95
CA PRO A 129 -9.85 -3.30 -6.41
C PRO A 129 -9.91 -4.76 -6.89
N VAL A 130 -9.15 -5.67 -6.27
CA VAL A 130 -9.20 -7.11 -6.57
C VAL A 130 -10.57 -7.67 -6.23
N TYR A 131 -11.10 -7.31 -5.06
CA TYR A 131 -12.40 -7.78 -4.61
C TYR A 131 -13.51 -7.24 -5.50
N LYS A 132 -13.42 -5.98 -5.90
CA LYS A 132 -14.38 -5.37 -6.84
C LYS A 132 -14.37 -6.04 -8.21
N GLN A 133 -13.22 -6.54 -8.66
CA GLN A 133 -13.10 -7.28 -9.91
C GLN A 133 -13.74 -8.68 -9.81
N ILE A 134 -13.61 -9.34 -8.66
CA ILE A 134 -14.15 -10.69 -8.43
C ILE A 134 -15.65 -10.63 -8.12
N ASP A 135 -16.03 -9.82 -7.12
CA ASP A 135 -17.42 -9.59 -6.70
C ASP A 135 -17.58 -8.16 -6.15
N ALA A 136 -18.24 -7.32 -6.95
CA ALA A 136 -18.49 -5.92 -6.59
C ALA A 136 -19.35 -5.78 -5.32
N THR A 137 -20.30 -6.68 -5.08
CA THR A 137 -21.17 -6.63 -3.89
C THR A 137 -20.38 -6.92 -2.62
N VAL A 138 -19.51 -7.92 -2.67
CA VAL A 138 -18.64 -8.25 -1.53
C VAL A 138 -17.66 -7.11 -1.28
N SER A 139 -17.13 -6.46 -2.32
CA SER A 139 -16.17 -5.36 -2.15
C SER A 139 -16.72 -4.17 -1.34
N GLU A 140 -18.05 -3.97 -1.33
CA GLU A 140 -18.70 -2.91 -0.54
C GLU A 140 -18.49 -3.10 0.98
N CYS A 141 -18.24 -4.32 1.46
CA CYS A 141 -17.97 -4.56 2.87
C CYS A 141 -16.67 -3.90 3.36
N LEU A 142 -15.75 -3.55 2.45
CA LEU A 142 -14.49 -2.88 2.76
C LEU A 142 -14.59 -1.35 2.74
N VAL A 143 -15.65 -0.76 2.18
CA VAL A 143 -15.76 0.70 2.02
C VAL A 143 -15.73 1.41 3.37
N GLU A 144 -16.60 1.03 4.31
CA GLU A 144 -16.63 1.64 5.64
C GLU A 144 -15.34 1.36 6.45
N PRO A 145 -14.80 0.12 6.47
CA PRO A 145 -13.49 -0.15 7.05
C PRO A 145 -12.36 0.75 6.51
N ILE A 146 -12.28 0.92 5.20
CA ILE A 146 -11.27 1.78 4.54
C ILE A 146 -11.35 3.20 5.07
N PHE A 147 -12.53 3.83 5.03
CA PHE A 147 -12.65 5.24 5.44
C PHE A 147 -12.50 5.43 6.94
N THR A 148 -12.94 4.46 7.75
CA THR A 148 -12.76 4.49 9.20
C THR A 148 -11.29 4.43 9.57
N SER A 149 -10.57 3.42 9.07
CA SER A 149 -9.16 3.25 9.40
C SER A 149 -8.26 4.31 8.76
N LEU A 150 -8.60 4.82 7.58
CA LEU A 150 -7.89 5.95 6.98
C LEU A 150 -8.01 7.20 7.85
N ARG A 151 -9.19 7.47 8.41
CA ARG A 151 -9.40 8.57 9.35
C ARG A 151 -8.59 8.36 10.63
N GLU A 152 -8.58 7.16 11.17
CA GLU A 152 -7.82 6.82 12.38
C GLU A 152 -6.30 7.02 12.20
N LEU A 153 -5.75 6.88 10.98
CA LEU A 153 -4.32 7.14 10.74
C LEU A 153 -3.89 8.60 10.95
N ILE A 154 -4.80 9.56 10.81
CA ILE A 154 -4.49 10.99 10.98
C ILE A 154 -5.19 11.60 12.19
N ASN A 155 -6.05 10.84 12.86
CA ASN A 155 -6.71 11.26 14.09
C ASN A 155 -6.28 10.36 15.25
N ASP A 156 -6.79 10.65 16.44
CA ASP A 156 -6.62 9.80 17.63
C ASP A 156 -5.15 9.55 17.99
N ASP A 157 -4.39 10.64 18.19
CA ASP A 157 -2.96 10.60 18.54
C ASP A 157 -2.09 9.86 17.49
N PRO A 158 -2.03 10.38 16.24
CA PRO A 158 -1.24 9.76 15.18
C PRO A 158 0.26 9.97 15.43
N ASP A 159 1.05 8.92 15.17
CA ASP A 159 2.50 9.09 15.03
C ASP A 159 2.83 9.60 13.61
N GLU A 160 4.05 10.07 13.38
CA GLU A 160 4.44 10.57 12.06
C GLU A 160 4.30 9.48 10.96
N LYS A 161 4.54 8.22 11.29
CA LYS A 161 4.46 7.09 10.34
C LYS A 161 3.02 6.75 9.98
N ASP A 162 2.06 7.03 10.85
CA ASP A 162 0.63 6.91 10.57
C ASP A 162 0.22 7.96 9.53
N ILE A 163 0.66 9.21 9.71
CA ILE A 163 0.41 10.31 8.75
C ILE A 163 1.10 10.03 7.41
N GLU A 164 2.34 9.53 7.45
CA GLU A 164 3.09 9.09 6.26
C GLU A 164 2.31 8.03 5.48
N ALA A 165 1.84 6.98 6.16
CA ALA A 165 1.03 5.92 5.54
C ALA A 165 -0.28 6.45 4.96
N ALA A 166 -0.96 7.37 5.66
CA ALA A 166 -2.20 7.96 5.19
C ALA A 166 -2.00 8.79 3.91
N ALA A 167 -0.90 9.56 3.86
CA ALA A 167 -0.52 10.34 2.68
C ALA A 167 -0.13 9.44 1.50
N GLU A 168 0.59 8.35 1.73
CA GLU A 168 0.89 7.35 0.70
C GLU A 168 -0.38 6.72 0.13
N LEU A 169 -1.29 6.28 1.00
CA LEU A 169 -2.55 5.64 0.59
C LEU A 169 -3.43 6.57 -0.24
N ILE A 170 -3.53 7.84 0.14
CA ILE A 170 -4.37 8.78 -0.61
C ILE A 170 -3.74 9.19 -1.95
N ILE A 171 -2.41 9.21 -2.06
CA ILE A 171 -1.72 9.38 -3.34
C ILE A 171 -2.03 8.20 -4.26
N ASP A 172 -1.84 6.97 -3.77
CA ASP A 172 -1.99 5.75 -4.56
C ASP A 172 -3.45 5.44 -4.94
N TYR A 173 -4.41 5.70 -4.03
CA TYR A 173 -5.79 5.23 -4.14
C TYR A 173 -6.85 6.33 -4.17
N GLY A 174 -6.47 7.60 -4.04
CA GLY A 174 -7.44 8.70 -3.92
C GLY A 174 -8.37 8.84 -5.13
N ASN A 175 -7.93 8.47 -6.33
CA ASN A 175 -8.78 8.45 -7.52
C ASN A 175 -9.95 7.44 -7.42
N VAL A 176 -9.74 6.31 -6.74
CA VAL A 176 -10.75 5.28 -6.47
C VAL A 176 -11.64 5.77 -5.35
N LEU A 177 -11.07 6.24 -4.23
CA LEU A 177 -11.84 6.71 -3.08
C LEU A 177 -12.77 7.87 -3.40
N MET A 178 -12.32 8.83 -4.21
CA MET A 178 -13.14 9.96 -4.67
C MET A 178 -14.37 9.54 -5.47
N LYS A 179 -14.33 8.38 -6.14
CA LYS A 179 -15.48 7.85 -6.89
C LYS A 179 -16.48 7.12 -5.99
N ILE A 180 -16.03 6.62 -4.84
CA ILE A 180 -16.86 5.86 -3.89
C ILE A 180 -17.54 6.83 -2.93
N GLU A 181 -16.75 7.62 -2.20
CA GLU A 181 -17.24 8.55 -1.16
C GLU A 181 -16.48 9.89 -1.25
N PRO A 182 -16.90 10.79 -2.17
CA PRO A 182 -16.19 12.06 -2.40
C PRO A 182 -16.15 12.94 -1.15
N ASP A 183 -17.22 12.99 -0.36
CA ASP A 183 -17.29 13.84 0.83
C ASP A 183 -16.35 13.34 1.93
N LYS A 184 -16.28 12.02 2.17
CA LYS A 184 -15.31 11.45 3.13
C LYS A 184 -13.88 11.73 2.69
N CYS A 185 -13.59 11.63 1.40
CA CYS A 185 -12.27 11.92 0.84
C CYS A 185 -11.90 13.41 0.96
N ASN A 186 -12.82 14.33 0.66
CA ASN A 186 -12.59 15.78 0.82
C ASN A 186 -12.35 16.17 2.28
N ASN A 187 -13.13 15.60 3.21
CA ASN A 187 -12.93 15.82 4.64
C ASN A 187 -11.57 15.29 5.11
N PHE A 188 -11.18 14.10 4.64
CA PHE A 188 -9.87 13.53 4.92
C PHE A 188 -8.73 14.42 4.41
N ILE A 189 -8.79 14.90 3.16
CA ILE A 189 -7.78 15.81 2.60
C ILE A 189 -7.68 17.11 3.42
N THR A 190 -8.81 17.64 3.88
CA THR A 190 -8.83 18.84 4.72
C THR A 190 -8.13 18.60 6.06
N ALA A 191 -8.41 17.46 6.71
CA ALA A 191 -7.73 17.08 7.95
C ALA A 191 -6.22 16.83 7.73
N LEU A 192 -5.85 16.14 6.65
CA LEU A 192 -4.45 15.90 6.29
C LEU A 192 -3.70 17.23 6.05
N ARG A 193 -4.35 18.23 5.44
CA ARG A 193 -3.78 19.57 5.26
C ARG A 193 -3.50 20.28 6.58
N ALA A 194 -4.32 20.10 7.62
CA ALA A 194 -4.09 20.72 8.92
C ALA A 194 -2.76 20.26 9.53
N HIS A 195 -2.39 18.97 9.38
CA HIS A 195 -1.10 18.46 9.84
C HIS A 195 0.11 19.14 9.19
N LEU A 196 -0.02 19.63 7.96
CA LEU A 196 1.07 20.35 7.30
C LEU A 196 1.42 21.65 8.05
N CYS A 197 0.42 22.31 8.63
CA CYS A 197 0.55 23.56 9.36
C CYS A 197 0.85 23.35 10.84
N ASP A 198 0.16 22.41 11.48
CA ASP A 198 0.07 22.35 12.94
C ASP A 198 1.02 21.31 13.55
N SER A 199 1.54 20.37 12.76
CA SER A 199 2.34 19.25 13.25
C SER A 199 3.85 19.41 12.98
N HIS A 200 4.66 18.89 13.91
CA HIS A 200 6.10 18.76 13.75
C HIS A 200 6.44 17.52 12.92
N LEU A 201 6.46 17.68 11.60
CA LEU A 201 6.72 16.61 10.65
C LEU A 201 8.11 16.73 10.02
N SER A 202 8.69 15.63 9.59
CA SER A 202 9.87 15.61 8.74
C SER A 202 9.57 16.21 7.36
N SER A 203 10.64 16.57 6.64
CA SER A 203 10.52 17.06 5.26
C SER A 203 9.92 16.01 4.32
N ILE A 204 10.14 14.72 4.58
CA ILE A 204 9.60 13.61 3.78
C ILE A 204 8.08 13.55 3.93
N THR A 205 7.58 13.55 5.16
CA THR A 205 6.13 13.50 5.44
C THR A 205 5.43 14.76 4.93
N ARG A 206 6.01 15.94 5.13
CA ARG A 206 5.45 17.19 4.57
C ARG A 206 5.36 17.15 3.05
N ARG A 207 6.40 16.62 2.39
CA ARG A 207 6.42 16.44 0.93
C ARG A 207 5.29 15.51 0.51
N LEU A 208 5.10 14.36 1.16
CA LEU A 208 3.98 13.45 0.88
C LEU A 208 2.62 14.13 1.00
N ILE A 209 2.40 14.90 2.07
CA ILE A 209 1.15 15.64 2.24
C ILE A 209 0.96 16.63 1.09
N LEU A 210 1.98 17.42 0.74
CA LEU A 210 1.90 18.34 -0.40
C LEU A 210 1.54 17.63 -1.71
N GLN A 211 2.16 16.48 -1.98
CA GLN A 211 1.83 15.68 -3.15
C GLN A 211 0.36 15.23 -3.11
N ALA A 212 -0.13 14.72 -1.98
CA ALA A 212 -1.54 14.35 -1.82
C ALA A 212 -2.48 15.53 -2.12
N LEU A 213 -2.13 16.75 -1.71
CA LEU A 213 -2.90 17.96 -2.01
C LEU A 213 -2.87 18.32 -3.49
N ASP A 214 -1.74 18.15 -4.17
CA ASP A 214 -1.62 18.36 -5.62
C ASP A 214 -2.50 17.37 -6.38
N PHE A 215 -2.39 16.07 -6.06
CA PHE A 215 -3.25 15.03 -6.62
C PHE A 215 -4.73 15.36 -6.41
N TRP A 216 -5.12 15.78 -5.21
CA TRP A 216 -6.50 16.21 -4.94
C TRP A 216 -6.93 17.42 -5.78
N THR A 217 -6.11 18.46 -5.84
CA THR A 217 -6.38 19.70 -6.58
C THR A 217 -6.67 19.43 -8.06
N TYR A 218 -5.94 18.50 -8.65
CA TYR A 218 -6.07 18.11 -10.05
C TYR A 218 -6.84 16.80 -10.26
N LYS A 219 -7.61 16.37 -9.25
CA LYS A 219 -8.50 15.19 -9.30
C LYS A 219 -7.81 13.89 -9.73
N TRP A 220 -6.58 13.69 -9.28
CA TRP A 220 -5.71 12.56 -9.62
C TRP A 220 -5.58 12.34 -11.14
N ASN A 221 -5.60 13.42 -11.90
CA ASN A 221 -5.32 13.40 -13.32
C ASN A 221 -3.99 14.11 -13.59
N ASP A 222 -2.94 13.32 -13.78
CA ASP A 222 -1.57 13.78 -14.00
C ASP A 222 -1.42 14.62 -15.28
N GLU A 223 -2.31 14.45 -16.27
CA GLU A 223 -2.31 15.27 -17.48
C GLU A 223 -2.58 16.74 -17.16
N ASN A 224 -3.39 16.99 -16.13
CA ASN A 224 -3.77 18.33 -15.70
C ASN A 224 -2.69 19.02 -14.84
N PHE A 225 -1.64 18.32 -14.44
CA PHE A 225 -0.62 18.91 -13.57
C PHE A 225 0.20 19.95 -14.35
N PRO A 226 0.39 21.16 -13.79
CA PRO A 226 1.38 22.10 -14.29
C PRO A 226 2.79 21.48 -14.29
N PHE A 227 3.64 21.92 -15.22
CA PHE A 227 5.01 21.39 -15.35
C PHE A 227 5.80 21.42 -14.03
N CYS A 228 5.68 22.49 -13.24
CA CYS A 228 6.37 22.62 -11.96
C CYS A 228 5.91 21.56 -10.93
N ILE A 229 4.62 21.19 -10.93
CA ILE A 229 4.07 20.16 -10.05
C ILE A 229 4.53 18.77 -10.50
N LYS A 230 4.56 18.51 -11.81
CA LYS A 230 5.14 17.27 -12.37
C LYS A 230 6.58 17.09 -11.94
N GLN A 231 7.42 18.12 -12.14
CA GLN A 231 8.82 18.09 -11.75
C GLN A 231 9.01 17.89 -10.24
N PHE A 232 8.20 18.56 -9.41
CA PHE A 232 8.21 18.37 -7.96
C PHE A 232 7.87 16.92 -7.58
N ASN A 233 6.83 16.35 -8.20
CA ASN A 233 6.38 14.99 -7.92
C ASN A 233 7.39 13.92 -8.34
N GLU A 234 8.00 14.07 -9.51
CA GLU A 234 9.07 13.19 -10.02
C GLU A 234 10.28 13.20 -9.09
N THR A 235 10.75 14.39 -8.70
CA THR A 235 11.88 14.54 -7.76
C THR A 235 11.55 13.89 -6.41
N SER A 236 10.32 14.06 -5.94
CA SER A 236 9.85 13.45 -4.69
C SER A 236 9.82 11.92 -4.75
N ALA A 237 9.45 11.34 -5.90
CA ALA A 237 9.46 9.90 -6.11
C ALA A 237 10.89 9.34 -6.13
N GLN A 238 11.86 10.08 -6.69
CA GLN A 238 13.28 9.68 -6.69
C GLN A 238 13.89 9.69 -5.29
N ILE A 239 13.63 10.73 -4.49
CA ILE A 239 14.10 10.82 -3.09
C ILE A 239 13.60 9.64 -2.26
N ARG A 240 12.35 9.20 -2.48
CA ARG A 240 11.79 8.03 -1.80
C ARG A 240 12.49 6.72 -2.18
N LYS A 241 12.92 6.58 -3.43
CA LYS A 241 13.65 5.39 -3.90
C LYS A 241 15.10 5.35 -3.42
N ASN A 242 15.74 6.52 -3.26
CA ASN A 242 17.15 6.64 -2.85
C ASN A 242 17.34 7.62 -1.67
N PRO A 243 17.05 7.22 -0.42
CA PRO A 243 17.19 8.10 0.76
C PRO A 243 18.62 8.54 1.09
N LYS A 244 19.64 7.98 0.42
CA LYS A 244 21.06 8.17 0.74
C LYS A 244 21.73 9.38 0.04
N GLU A 245 21.07 10.01 -0.94
CA GLU A 245 21.67 11.10 -1.74
C GLU A 245 21.37 12.52 -1.23
N THR A 246 20.66 12.67 -0.11
CA THR A 246 20.15 13.97 0.39
C THR A 246 21.17 14.92 1.02
N SER A 247 22.48 14.68 0.91
CA SER A 247 23.51 15.56 1.50
C SER A 247 24.10 16.62 0.57
N GLN A 248 23.59 16.77 -0.66
CA GLN A 248 24.03 17.86 -1.55
C GLN A 248 22.84 18.65 -2.09
N VAL A 249 22.31 19.55 -1.27
CA VAL A 249 21.64 20.73 -1.80
C VAL A 249 22.73 21.66 -2.33
N PRO A 250 22.66 22.16 -3.58
CA PRO A 250 23.53 23.24 -4.01
C PRO A 250 23.07 24.50 -3.30
N SER A 251 23.81 24.90 -2.27
CA SER A 251 23.75 26.26 -1.73
C SER A 251 24.15 27.20 -2.87
N GLN A 252 23.17 27.87 -3.49
CA GLN A 252 23.48 29.02 -4.34
C GLN A 252 24.03 30.11 -3.43
N SER A 253 25.36 30.22 -3.42
CA SER A 253 26.07 31.36 -2.87
C SER A 253 25.73 32.58 -3.72
N ILE A 254 24.86 33.44 -3.20
CA ILE A 254 24.82 34.84 -3.62
C ILE A 254 26.18 35.41 -3.22
N THR A 255 27.07 35.50 -4.20
CA THR A 255 28.35 36.18 -4.06
C THR A 255 28.07 37.66 -4.30
N ASP A 256 27.98 38.42 -3.22
CA ASP A 256 28.10 39.88 -3.25
C ASP A 256 29.49 40.23 -3.81
N LYS A 257 29.53 40.59 -5.09
CA LYS A 257 30.67 41.32 -5.66
C LYS A 257 30.54 42.78 -5.28
N ASN A 258 31.00 43.13 -4.08
CA ASN A 258 31.51 44.46 -3.81
C ASN A 258 32.99 44.48 -4.19
N ASP A 259 33.27 44.75 -5.47
CA ASP A 259 34.61 45.16 -5.89
C ASP A 259 34.78 46.65 -5.57
N HIS A 260 35.66 46.91 -4.62
CA HIS A 260 36.29 48.21 -4.41
C HIS A 260 36.98 48.68 -5.68
N HIS A 261 36.60 49.85 -6.19
CA HIS A 261 37.54 50.72 -6.88
C HIS A 261 37.88 51.89 -5.96
N ALA A 262 39.07 51.81 -5.36
CA ALA A 262 39.80 52.95 -4.86
C ALA A 262 40.73 53.44 -5.98
N VAL A 263 40.51 54.68 -6.44
CA VAL A 263 41.52 55.74 -6.60
C VAL A 263 40.81 57.07 -6.31
#